data_AF-A0AAJ6CYU9-F1
#
_entry.id   AF-A0AAJ6CYU9-F1
#
_cell.length_a   1.000
_cell.length_b   1.000
_cell.length_c   1.000
_cell.angle_alpha   90.00
_cell.angle_beta   90.00
_cell.angle_gamma   90.00
#
_symmetry.space_group_name_H-M   'P 1'
#
loop_
_entity.id
_entity.type
_entity.pdbx_description
1 polymer ?
#
loop_
_entity_poly.entity_id
_entity_poly.type
_entity_poly.pdbx_seq_one_letter_code
_entity_poly.pdbx_strand_id
1 'polypeptide(L)'
;MKPLQASSGDLTADRRADFAEMLLASGEPVQAAELLLGALELAPQWAAGWFRLGEMQEIAGLLGQAAQAWTMALKLDPTDRLGASLKLQLIGHAPAAAAPPSAFVETLFDHYADRFEESLVGKLGYRMPDFLDRAIRAARPGRFHLALDIGCGTGLMGERLRPMVDRLEGYDISASMLRKARTKGIYDLLTKADLQHFSYDGAKVDLVVAADVFIYVGALDRIVGAIAGALADGGLFAFSVETLADGGDFALLPSRRYAHSEGYVRRVLAASGFSILSLDPAVIRQDRSEPVEGLAVVAGKGHAV
;
A
#
# COMPACT_ATOMS: atom_id res chain seq x y z
N MET A 1 -6.22 15.20 -11.26
CA MET A 1 -4.77 15.51 -11.07
C MET A 1 -4.11 15.65 -12.43
N LYS A 2 -3.08 16.50 -12.56
CA LYS A 2 -2.22 16.48 -13.76
C LYS A 2 -1.51 15.12 -13.84
N PRO A 3 -1.28 14.55 -15.03
CA PRO A 3 -0.48 13.33 -15.16
C PRO A 3 0.90 13.52 -14.53
N LEU A 4 1.47 12.45 -13.98
CA LEU A 4 2.89 12.46 -13.61
C LEU A 4 3.70 12.65 -14.91
N GLN A 5 4.54 13.68 -14.96
CA GLN A 5 5.36 13.96 -16.14
C GLN A 5 6.55 12.99 -16.18
N ALA A 6 6.40 11.92 -16.95
CA ALA A 6 7.48 10.96 -17.17
C ALA A 6 8.63 11.56 -17.99
N SER A 7 8.33 12.40 -18.98
CA SER A 7 9.31 13.17 -19.75
C SER A 7 9.52 14.56 -19.15
N SER A 8 10.73 15.08 -19.30
CA SER A 8 11.09 16.43 -18.89
C SER A 8 10.51 17.54 -19.79
N GLY A 9 10.05 17.18 -21.00
CA GLY A 9 9.67 18.12 -22.05
C GLY A 9 10.84 18.67 -22.87
N ASP A 10 12.08 18.31 -22.53
CA ASP A 10 13.30 18.63 -23.28
C ASP A 10 13.94 17.34 -23.80
N LEU A 11 14.02 17.20 -25.13
CA LEU A 11 14.53 15.98 -25.77
C LEU A 11 16.01 15.71 -25.45
N THR A 12 16.81 16.74 -25.19
CA THR A 12 18.21 16.58 -24.82
C THR A 12 18.34 16.12 -23.38
N ALA A 13 17.55 16.68 -22.46
CA ALA A 13 17.47 16.21 -21.09
C ALA A 13 16.99 14.76 -21.01
N ASP A 14 15.94 14.41 -21.74
CA ASP A 14 15.40 13.04 -21.77
C ASP A 14 16.45 12.03 -22.27
N ARG A 15 17.17 12.33 -23.35
CA ARG A 15 18.27 11.46 -23.85
C ARG A 15 19.40 11.30 -22.85
N ARG A 16 19.74 12.35 -22.10
CA ARG A 16 20.75 12.28 -21.03
C ARG A 16 20.27 11.39 -19.90
N ALA A 17 18.99 11.51 -19.51
CA ALA A 17 18.39 10.67 -18.50
C ALA A 17 18.36 9.19 -18.92
N ASP A 18 17.98 8.89 -20.15
CA ASP A 18 18.02 7.52 -20.69
C ASP A 18 19.44 6.94 -20.62
N PHE A 19 20.46 7.73 -20.98
CA PHE A 19 21.84 7.28 -20.87
C PHE A 19 22.32 7.14 -19.42
N ALA A 20 21.83 7.97 -18.50
CA ALA A 20 22.09 7.82 -17.07
C ALA A 20 21.51 6.49 -16.53
N GLU A 21 20.31 6.08 -16.97
CA GLU A 21 19.76 4.76 -16.62
C GLU A 21 20.62 3.61 -17.14
N MET A 22 21.20 3.75 -18.35
CA MET A 22 22.14 2.75 -18.88
C MET A 22 23.41 2.65 -18.04
N LEU A 23 23.99 3.78 -17.63
CA LEU A 23 25.17 3.80 -16.75
C LEU A 23 24.88 3.14 -15.40
N LEU A 24 23.71 3.43 -14.82
CA LEU A 24 23.29 2.80 -13.57
C LEU A 24 23.16 1.29 -13.73
N ALA A 25 22.54 0.82 -14.81
CA ALA A 25 22.41 -0.61 -15.11
C ALA A 25 23.77 -1.31 -15.31
N SER A 26 24.78 -0.57 -15.78
CA SER A 26 26.17 -1.03 -15.90
C SER A 26 26.96 -1.00 -14.59
N GLY A 27 26.35 -0.56 -13.47
CA GLY A 27 27.02 -0.50 -12.16
C GLY A 27 27.84 0.77 -11.94
N GLU A 28 27.53 1.85 -12.65
CA GLU A 28 28.22 3.15 -12.56
C GLU A 28 27.29 4.24 -11.95
N PRO A 29 26.87 4.10 -10.67
CA PRO A 29 25.84 4.96 -10.09
C PRO A 29 26.28 6.42 -9.89
N VAL A 30 27.58 6.67 -9.68
CA VAL A 30 28.12 8.03 -9.55
C VAL A 30 28.03 8.76 -10.89
N GLN A 31 28.50 8.13 -11.97
CA GLN A 31 28.44 8.68 -13.32
C GLN A 31 27.00 8.88 -13.80
N ALA A 32 26.11 7.93 -13.46
CA ALA A 32 24.68 8.05 -13.73
C ALA A 32 24.08 9.29 -13.05
N ALA A 33 24.36 9.49 -11.76
CA ALA A 33 23.88 10.65 -11.01
C ALA A 33 24.42 11.98 -11.57
N GLU A 34 25.71 12.05 -11.92
CA GLU A 34 26.31 13.23 -12.54
C GLU A 34 25.65 13.58 -13.89
N LEU A 35 25.41 12.56 -14.72
CA LEU A 35 24.77 12.75 -16.02
C LEU A 35 23.31 13.20 -15.89
N LEU A 36 22.56 12.60 -14.95
CA LEU A 36 21.17 12.98 -14.69
C LEU A 36 21.07 14.39 -14.08
N LEU A 37 22.03 14.80 -13.24
CA LEU A 37 22.13 16.17 -12.76
C LEU A 37 22.31 17.16 -13.94
N GLY A 38 23.17 16.83 -14.90
CA GLY A 38 23.32 17.62 -16.13
C GLY A 38 22.07 17.64 -17.03
N ALA A 39 21.18 16.65 -16.92
CA ALA A 39 19.86 16.70 -17.56
C ALA A 39 18.92 17.67 -16.83
N LEU A 40 18.99 17.70 -15.49
CA LEU A 40 18.17 18.57 -14.64
C LEU A 40 18.58 20.05 -14.71
N GLU A 41 19.82 20.36 -15.13
CA GLU A 41 20.20 21.73 -15.49
C GLU A 41 19.40 22.26 -16.69
N LEU A 42 19.06 21.40 -17.65
CA LEU A 42 18.23 21.73 -18.81
C LEU A 42 16.74 21.75 -18.46
N ALA A 43 16.31 20.85 -17.57
CA ALA A 43 14.92 20.70 -17.17
C ALA A 43 14.74 20.75 -15.63
N PRO A 44 14.99 21.91 -14.99
CA PRO A 44 15.00 22.01 -13.53
C PRO A 44 13.62 21.86 -12.88
N GLN A 45 12.54 21.92 -13.67
CA GLN A 45 11.17 21.74 -13.20
C GLN A 45 10.68 20.28 -13.30
N TRP A 46 11.54 19.36 -13.71
CA TRP A 46 11.17 17.95 -13.89
C TRP A 46 11.24 17.18 -12.56
N ALA A 47 10.11 17.15 -11.83
CA ALA A 47 10.02 16.50 -10.52
C ALA A 47 10.44 15.02 -10.53
N ALA A 48 10.05 14.27 -11.57
CA ALA A 48 10.41 12.86 -11.68
C ALA A 48 11.91 12.64 -11.91
N GLY A 49 12.57 13.53 -12.66
CA GLY A 49 14.02 13.49 -12.81
C GLY A 49 14.75 13.77 -11.50
N TRP A 50 14.30 14.75 -10.71
CA TRP A 50 14.84 15.00 -9.37
C TRP A 50 14.65 13.82 -8.42
N PHE A 51 13.48 13.17 -8.48
CA PHE A 51 13.26 11.96 -7.69
C PHE A 51 14.23 10.84 -8.08
N ARG A 52 14.41 10.62 -9.38
CA ARG A 52 15.29 9.60 -9.93
C ARG A 52 16.76 9.86 -9.63
N LEU A 53 17.18 11.13 -9.66
CA LEU A 53 18.53 11.54 -9.23
C LEU A 53 18.79 11.12 -7.79
N GLY A 54 17.83 11.32 -6.89
CA GLY A 54 17.99 10.89 -5.51
C GLY A 54 18.17 9.38 -5.37
N GLU A 55 17.46 8.58 -6.17
CA GLU A 55 17.64 7.11 -6.18
C GLU A 55 19.03 6.71 -6.71
N MET A 56 19.54 7.36 -7.76
CA MET A 56 20.90 7.11 -8.24
C MET A 56 21.96 7.48 -7.21
N GLN A 57 21.77 8.63 -6.53
CA GLN A 57 22.67 9.10 -5.48
C GLN A 57 22.64 8.20 -4.24
N GLU A 58 21.48 7.66 -3.87
CA GLU A 58 21.37 6.66 -2.81
C GLU A 58 22.15 5.39 -3.14
N ILE A 59 22.02 4.87 -4.36
CA ILE A 59 22.79 3.70 -4.83
C ILE A 59 24.30 4.01 -4.83
N ALA A 60 24.68 5.25 -5.13
CA ALA A 60 26.06 5.73 -5.05
C ALA A 60 26.57 5.98 -3.62
N GLY A 61 25.73 5.80 -2.58
CA GLY A 61 26.08 6.09 -1.18
C GLY A 61 26.11 7.59 -0.82
N LEU A 62 25.63 8.46 -1.70
CA LEU A 62 25.64 9.92 -1.55
C LEU A 62 24.35 10.43 -0.89
N LEU A 63 24.05 9.94 0.32
CA LEU A 63 22.76 10.16 1.00
C LEU A 63 22.41 11.65 1.21
N GLY A 64 23.40 12.48 1.53
CA GLY A 64 23.19 13.93 1.69
C GLY A 64 22.80 14.64 0.39
N GLN A 65 23.24 14.13 -0.76
CA GLN A 65 22.82 14.64 -2.07
C GLN A 65 21.44 14.08 -2.44
N ALA A 66 21.21 12.79 -2.18
CA ALA A 66 19.91 12.16 -2.39
C ALA A 66 18.80 12.91 -1.64
N ALA A 67 19.06 13.30 -0.39
CA ALA A 67 18.14 14.11 0.40
C ALA A 67 17.80 15.46 -0.27
N GLN A 68 18.79 16.15 -0.86
CA GLN A 68 18.56 17.41 -1.57
C GLN A 68 17.71 17.19 -2.82
N ALA A 69 18.01 16.14 -3.59
CA ALA A 69 17.27 15.80 -4.80
C ALA A 69 15.79 15.46 -4.49
N TRP A 70 15.52 14.63 -3.48
CA TRP A 70 14.15 14.33 -3.06
C TRP A 70 13.43 15.53 -2.44
N THR A 71 14.14 16.40 -1.72
CA THR A 71 13.56 17.66 -1.23
C THR A 71 13.14 18.57 -2.41
N MET A 72 13.93 18.61 -3.48
CA MET A 72 13.58 19.35 -4.68
C MET A 72 12.39 18.70 -5.41
N ALA A 73 12.35 17.35 -5.48
CA ALA A 73 11.20 16.63 -6.03
C ALA A 73 9.90 16.97 -5.27
N LEU A 74 9.94 17.00 -3.93
CA LEU A 74 8.80 17.43 -3.10
C LEU A 74 8.40 18.88 -3.34
N LYS A 75 9.37 19.78 -3.54
CA LYS A 75 9.08 21.19 -3.84
C LYS A 75 8.33 21.33 -5.18
N LEU A 76 8.68 20.51 -6.17
CA LEU A 76 8.07 20.54 -7.51
C LEU A 76 6.75 19.77 -7.57
N ASP A 77 6.61 18.71 -6.77
CA ASP A 77 5.36 17.97 -6.59
C ASP A 77 4.98 17.85 -5.10
N PRO A 78 4.35 18.88 -4.51
CA PRO A 78 3.98 18.89 -3.10
C PRO A 78 2.96 17.82 -2.70
N THR A 79 2.28 17.21 -3.69
CA THR A 79 1.38 16.07 -3.43
C THR A 79 2.13 14.77 -3.20
N ASP A 80 3.43 14.76 -3.49
CA ASP A 80 4.35 13.64 -3.32
C ASP A 80 3.90 12.34 -3.99
N ARG A 81 3.56 12.39 -5.29
CA ARG A 81 3.12 11.20 -6.06
C ARG A 81 4.20 10.13 -6.21
N LEU A 82 5.46 10.47 -6.00
CA LEU A 82 6.60 9.54 -6.13
C LEU A 82 7.05 8.97 -4.78
N GLY A 83 6.58 9.53 -3.66
CA GLY A 83 6.95 9.09 -2.31
C GLY A 83 8.36 9.53 -1.91
N ALA A 84 8.77 10.73 -2.30
CA ALA A 84 10.03 11.37 -1.91
C ALA A 84 10.14 11.53 -0.39
N SER A 85 9.03 11.82 0.31
CA SER A 85 9.00 11.86 1.78
C SER A 85 9.38 10.50 2.40
N LEU A 86 8.95 9.38 1.81
CA LEU A 86 9.29 8.04 2.27
C LEU A 86 10.78 7.75 2.09
N LYS A 87 11.35 8.17 0.96
CA LYS A 87 12.80 8.06 0.72
C LYS A 87 13.60 8.87 1.72
N LEU A 88 13.19 10.12 2.00
CA LEU A 88 13.81 10.95 3.03
C LEU A 88 13.72 10.33 4.43
N GLN A 89 12.57 9.74 4.78
CA GLN A 89 12.40 9.05 6.06
C GLN A 89 13.36 7.86 6.19
N LEU A 90 13.47 7.04 5.13
CA LEU A 90 14.34 5.86 5.11
C LEU A 90 15.82 6.17 5.30
N ILE A 91 16.27 7.35 4.86
CA ILE A 91 17.65 7.81 5.04
C ILE A 91 17.85 8.72 6.27
N GLY A 92 16.82 8.88 7.11
CA GLY A 92 16.89 9.68 8.34
C GLY A 92 16.83 11.21 8.13
N HIS A 93 16.41 11.67 6.96
CA HIS A 93 16.26 13.09 6.61
C HIS A 93 14.81 13.62 6.70
N ALA A 94 13.87 12.78 7.14
CA ALA A 94 12.51 13.18 7.48
C ALA A 94 12.02 12.42 8.72
N PRO A 95 11.07 12.98 9.50
CA PRO A 95 10.50 12.28 10.64
C PRO A 95 9.73 11.03 10.20
N ALA A 96 9.52 10.11 11.15
CA ALA A 96 8.68 8.95 10.92
C ALA A 96 7.24 9.37 10.62
N ALA A 97 6.73 8.98 9.45
CA ALA A 97 5.33 9.17 9.09
C ALA A 97 4.49 7.96 9.51
N ALA A 98 3.25 8.23 9.92
CA ALA A 98 2.27 7.20 10.29
C ALA A 98 1.60 6.55 9.07
N ALA A 99 1.79 7.09 7.86
CA ALA A 99 1.27 6.57 6.62
C ALA A 99 2.00 7.21 5.42
N PRO A 100 2.01 6.57 4.25
CA PRO A 100 2.56 7.17 3.04
C PRO A 100 1.63 8.26 2.48
N PRO A 101 2.13 9.18 1.64
CA PRO A 101 1.26 10.14 0.95
C PRO A 101 0.17 9.43 0.14
N SER A 102 -1.09 9.84 0.28
CA SER A 102 -2.21 9.21 -0.44
C SER A 102 -2.00 9.23 -1.96
N ALA A 103 -1.44 10.32 -2.49
CA ALA A 103 -1.17 10.47 -3.92
C ALA A 103 -0.08 9.51 -4.42
N PHE A 104 0.89 9.12 -3.57
CA PHE A 104 1.87 8.09 -3.88
C PHE A 104 1.19 6.73 -4.07
N VAL A 105 0.35 6.34 -3.10
CA VAL A 105 -0.37 5.06 -3.15
C VAL A 105 -1.33 5.01 -4.35
N GLU A 106 -2.10 6.08 -4.57
CA GLU A 106 -2.99 6.20 -5.73
C GLU A 106 -2.21 6.07 -7.05
N THR A 107 -1.12 6.82 -7.21
CA THR A 107 -0.30 6.81 -8.45
C THR A 107 0.32 5.45 -8.69
N LEU A 108 0.86 4.81 -7.64
CA LEU A 108 1.43 3.47 -7.71
C LEU A 108 0.43 2.46 -8.29
N PHE A 109 -0.79 2.43 -7.73
CA PHE A 109 -1.80 1.47 -8.15
C PHE A 109 -2.49 1.83 -9.46
N ASP A 110 -2.66 3.12 -9.77
CA ASP A 110 -3.17 3.54 -11.07
C ASP A 110 -2.26 3.09 -12.23
N HIS A 111 -0.93 3.11 -12.03
CA HIS A 111 0.02 2.59 -13.01
C HIS A 111 0.13 1.06 -13.01
N TYR A 112 -0.04 0.43 -11.85
CA TYR A 112 0.14 -1.02 -11.72
C TYR A 112 -1.11 -1.83 -12.14
N ALA A 113 -2.30 -1.23 -12.16
CA ALA A 113 -3.58 -1.89 -12.37
C ALA A 113 -3.67 -2.82 -13.60
N ASP A 114 -3.05 -2.46 -14.73
CA ASP A 114 -3.11 -3.28 -15.94
C ASP A 114 -2.31 -4.58 -15.86
N ARG A 115 -1.26 -4.62 -15.03
CA ARG A 115 -0.36 -5.78 -14.85
C ARG A 115 -0.49 -6.41 -13.47
N PHE A 116 -1.43 -5.93 -12.66
CA PHE A 116 -1.56 -6.26 -11.24
C PHE A 116 -1.68 -7.76 -11.02
N GLU A 117 -2.69 -8.40 -11.60
CA GLU A 117 -2.95 -9.82 -11.35
C GLU A 117 -1.86 -10.73 -11.94
N GLU A 118 -1.40 -10.46 -13.17
CA GLU A 118 -0.30 -11.22 -13.79
C GLU A 118 0.96 -11.20 -12.93
N SER A 119 1.28 -10.02 -12.38
CA SER A 119 2.47 -9.84 -11.54
C SER A 119 2.24 -10.43 -10.15
N LEU A 120 1.17 -10.06 -9.46
CA LEU A 120 0.95 -10.40 -8.06
C LEU A 120 0.57 -11.88 -7.87
N VAL A 121 -0.31 -12.42 -8.71
CA VAL A 121 -0.72 -13.84 -8.63
C VAL A 121 0.26 -14.72 -9.40
N GLY A 122 0.57 -14.35 -10.65
CA GLY A 122 1.38 -15.17 -11.55
C GLY A 122 2.87 -15.22 -11.21
N LYS A 123 3.44 -14.12 -10.71
CA LYS A 123 4.90 -14.01 -10.45
C LYS A 123 5.24 -13.96 -8.96
N LEU A 124 4.45 -13.24 -8.17
CA LEU A 124 4.73 -13.05 -6.74
C LEU A 124 4.03 -14.08 -5.85
N GLY A 125 3.22 -14.98 -6.41
CA GLY A 125 2.60 -16.07 -5.66
C GLY A 125 1.75 -15.58 -4.48
N TYR A 126 0.98 -14.51 -4.68
CA TYR A 126 0.12 -13.93 -3.66
C TYR A 126 -0.98 -14.88 -3.20
N ARG A 127 -1.11 -15.09 -1.89
CA ARG A 127 -2.02 -16.11 -1.30
C ARG A 127 -3.02 -15.59 -0.29
N MET A 128 -2.99 -14.30 0.04
CA MET A 128 -3.85 -13.78 1.11
C MET A 128 -5.34 -13.99 0.92
N PRO A 129 -5.93 -13.91 -0.31
CA PRO A 129 -7.34 -14.21 -0.49
C PRO A 129 -7.73 -15.62 -0.03
N ASP A 130 -6.88 -16.62 -0.29
CA ASP A 130 -7.14 -18.01 0.09
C ASP A 130 -6.91 -18.25 1.59
N PHE A 131 -5.94 -17.56 2.19
CA PHE A 131 -5.71 -17.64 3.64
C PHE A 131 -6.87 -17.00 4.41
N LEU A 132 -7.26 -15.78 4.03
CA LEU A 132 -8.34 -15.06 4.70
C LEU A 132 -9.71 -15.72 4.48
N ASP A 133 -10.01 -16.25 3.28
CA ASP A 133 -11.25 -17.02 3.06
C ASP A 133 -11.39 -18.19 4.03
N ARG A 134 -10.33 -18.99 4.20
CA ARG A 134 -10.32 -20.13 5.13
C ARG A 134 -10.45 -19.68 6.57
N ALA A 135 -9.70 -18.65 6.99
CA ALA A 135 -9.74 -18.14 8.35
C ALA A 135 -11.11 -17.55 8.71
N ILE A 136 -11.73 -16.79 7.80
CA ILE A 136 -13.08 -16.22 7.97
C ILE A 136 -14.12 -17.34 8.14
N ARG A 137 -14.08 -18.36 7.27
CA ARG A 137 -15.02 -19.51 7.34
C ARG A 137 -14.87 -20.32 8.62
N ALA A 138 -13.64 -20.47 9.11
CA ALA A 138 -13.36 -21.15 10.38
C ALA A 138 -13.88 -20.34 11.58
N ALA A 139 -13.72 -19.01 11.56
CA ALA A 139 -14.15 -18.14 12.64
C ALA A 139 -15.68 -18.01 12.73
N ARG A 140 -16.37 -17.89 11.59
CA ARG A 140 -17.84 -17.82 11.54
C ARG A 140 -18.40 -18.53 10.30
N PRO A 141 -18.90 -19.76 10.46
CA PRO A 141 -19.58 -20.47 9.38
C PRO A 141 -20.86 -19.74 8.94
N GLY A 142 -21.18 -19.86 7.65
CA GLY A 142 -22.42 -19.33 7.08
C GLY A 142 -22.21 -18.11 6.20
N ARG A 143 -23.25 -17.30 6.05
CA ARG A 143 -23.27 -16.11 5.20
C ARG A 143 -23.14 -14.83 6.03
N PHE A 144 -22.71 -13.77 5.36
CA PHE A 144 -22.69 -12.41 5.86
C PHE A 144 -23.72 -11.58 5.11
N HIS A 145 -24.44 -10.70 5.80
CA HIS A 145 -25.41 -9.84 5.16
C HIS A 145 -24.76 -8.72 4.35
N LEU A 146 -23.68 -8.13 4.86
CA LEU A 146 -22.98 -7.00 4.27
C LEU A 146 -21.49 -7.04 4.61
N ALA A 147 -20.67 -7.26 3.59
CA ALA A 147 -19.22 -7.22 3.70
C ALA A 147 -18.62 -5.98 3.02
N LEU A 148 -17.61 -5.39 3.67
CA LEU A 148 -16.73 -4.38 3.05
C LEU A 148 -15.38 -5.02 2.73
N ASP A 149 -14.94 -4.86 1.49
CA ASP A 149 -13.58 -5.17 1.03
C ASP A 149 -12.82 -3.85 0.86
N ILE A 150 -12.04 -3.48 1.87
CA ILE A 150 -11.30 -2.21 1.91
C ILE A 150 -9.89 -2.41 1.36
N GLY A 151 -9.54 -1.63 0.34
CA GLY A 151 -8.40 -1.90 -0.53
C GLY A 151 -8.67 -3.07 -1.47
N CYS A 152 -9.84 -3.10 -2.10
CA CYS A 152 -10.31 -4.25 -2.87
C CYS A 152 -9.46 -4.55 -4.13
N GLY A 153 -8.66 -3.59 -4.59
CA GLY A 153 -7.81 -3.73 -5.77
C GLY A 153 -8.62 -4.12 -7.00
N THR A 154 -8.13 -5.11 -7.75
CA THR A 154 -8.85 -5.68 -8.91
C THR A 154 -9.96 -6.67 -8.52
N GLY A 155 -10.17 -6.91 -7.23
CA GLY A 155 -11.27 -7.72 -6.71
C GLY A 155 -10.95 -9.19 -6.40
N LEU A 156 -9.68 -9.55 -6.25
CA LEU A 156 -9.26 -10.93 -5.94
C LEU A 156 -9.86 -11.43 -4.61
N MET A 157 -9.90 -10.58 -3.58
CA MET A 157 -10.56 -10.94 -2.31
C MET A 157 -12.07 -11.02 -2.49
N GLY A 158 -12.67 -10.07 -3.22
CA GLY A 158 -14.09 -10.09 -3.55
C GLY A 158 -14.57 -11.38 -4.20
N GLU A 159 -13.77 -12.03 -5.04
CA GLU A 159 -14.12 -13.32 -5.67
C GLU A 159 -14.28 -14.44 -4.62
N ARG A 160 -13.49 -14.39 -3.55
CA ARG A 160 -13.61 -15.32 -2.41
C ARG A 160 -14.77 -14.99 -1.49
N LEU A 161 -15.06 -13.69 -1.31
CA LEU A 161 -16.16 -13.22 -0.46
C LEU A 161 -17.53 -13.41 -1.11
N ARG A 162 -17.66 -13.18 -2.42
CA ARG A 162 -18.95 -13.16 -3.11
C ARG A 162 -19.87 -14.34 -2.79
N PRO A 163 -19.40 -15.60 -2.74
CA PRO A 163 -20.25 -16.76 -2.45
C PRO A 163 -20.79 -16.82 -1.02
N MET A 164 -20.21 -16.06 -0.08
CA MET A 164 -20.61 -16.08 1.33
C MET A 164 -21.27 -14.79 1.80
N VAL A 165 -21.52 -13.82 0.93
CA VAL A 165 -22.11 -12.52 1.32
C VAL A 165 -23.36 -12.21 0.50
N ASP A 166 -24.35 -11.54 1.11
CA ASP A 166 -25.56 -11.07 0.42
C ASP A 166 -25.30 -9.75 -0.31
N ARG A 167 -24.59 -8.82 0.35
CA ARG A 167 -24.10 -7.58 -0.25
C ARG A 167 -22.59 -7.43 -0.06
N LEU A 168 -21.88 -7.06 -1.12
CA LEU A 168 -20.44 -6.84 -1.13
C LEU A 168 -20.12 -5.44 -1.65
N GLU A 169 -19.44 -4.65 -0.84
CA GLU A 169 -18.98 -3.31 -1.20
C GLU A 169 -17.46 -3.25 -1.22
N GLY A 170 -16.89 -2.73 -2.31
CA GLY A 170 -15.45 -2.57 -2.48
C GLY A 170 -15.04 -1.11 -2.40
N TYR A 171 -13.96 -0.84 -1.67
CA TYR A 171 -13.38 0.49 -1.53
C TYR A 171 -11.91 0.43 -1.94
N ASP A 172 -11.47 1.33 -2.81
CA ASP A 172 -10.06 1.40 -3.20
C ASP A 172 -9.68 2.84 -3.55
N ILE A 173 -8.40 3.19 -3.33
CA ILE A 173 -7.91 4.52 -3.65
C ILE A 173 -7.70 4.72 -5.15
N SER A 174 -7.43 3.64 -5.89
CA SER A 174 -7.14 3.68 -7.32
C SER A 174 -8.41 3.56 -8.15
N ALA A 175 -8.68 4.58 -8.96
CA ALA A 175 -9.76 4.53 -9.94
C ALA A 175 -9.50 3.44 -11.00
N SER A 176 -8.24 3.17 -11.34
CA SER A 176 -7.88 2.10 -12.28
C SER A 176 -8.16 0.71 -11.72
N MET A 177 -7.85 0.46 -10.44
CA MET A 177 -8.20 -0.78 -9.76
C MET A 177 -9.70 -1.01 -9.74
N LEU A 178 -10.48 0.00 -9.35
CA LEU A 178 -11.94 -0.10 -9.33
C LEU A 178 -12.55 -0.37 -10.72
N ARG A 179 -11.96 0.15 -11.80
CA ARG A 179 -12.40 -0.19 -13.16
C ARG A 179 -12.21 -1.68 -13.45
N LYS A 180 -11.09 -2.28 -13.03
CA LYS A 180 -10.84 -3.73 -13.16
C LYS A 180 -11.78 -4.55 -12.27
N ALA A 181 -11.96 -4.16 -11.00
CA ALA A 181 -12.91 -4.83 -10.10
C ALA A 181 -14.34 -4.82 -10.66
N ARG A 182 -14.76 -3.72 -11.26
CA ARG A 182 -16.09 -3.58 -11.88
C ARG A 182 -16.34 -4.60 -12.99
N THR A 183 -15.32 -4.95 -13.78
CA THR A 183 -15.49 -5.92 -14.88
C THR A 183 -15.79 -7.33 -14.38
N LYS A 184 -15.50 -7.65 -13.10
CA LYS A 184 -15.81 -8.96 -12.51
C LYS A 184 -17.30 -9.11 -12.15
N GLY A 185 -18.05 -8.01 -11.99
CA GLY A 185 -19.48 -8.06 -11.67
C GLY A 185 -19.82 -8.68 -10.30
N ILE A 186 -18.86 -8.74 -9.38
CA ILE A 186 -19.02 -9.36 -8.06
C ILE A 186 -19.40 -8.37 -6.95
N TYR A 187 -19.14 -7.07 -7.13
CA TYR A 187 -19.44 -6.04 -6.13
C TYR A 187 -20.79 -5.38 -6.41
N ASP A 188 -21.60 -5.21 -5.37
CA ASP A 188 -22.85 -4.44 -5.42
C ASP A 188 -22.59 -2.93 -5.39
N LEU A 189 -21.49 -2.51 -4.77
CA LEU A 189 -21.01 -1.13 -4.75
C LEU A 189 -19.48 -1.09 -4.88
N LEU A 190 -18.98 -0.13 -5.66
CA LEU A 190 -17.56 0.18 -5.77
C LEU A 190 -17.36 1.67 -5.58
N THR A 191 -16.58 2.05 -4.57
CA THR A 191 -16.37 3.44 -4.16
C THR A 191 -14.89 3.77 -4.12
N LYS A 192 -14.52 4.92 -4.68
CA LYS A 192 -13.16 5.44 -4.51
C LYS A 192 -13.02 6.05 -3.12
N ALA A 193 -12.10 5.52 -2.31
CA ALA A 193 -11.85 6.00 -0.96
C ALA A 193 -10.39 5.85 -0.57
N ASP A 194 -9.90 6.83 0.18
CA ASP A 194 -8.59 6.76 0.84
C ASP A 194 -8.78 6.17 2.24
N LEU A 195 -8.15 5.03 2.51
CA LEU A 195 -8.30 4.31 3.76
C LEU A 195 -7.69 5.05 4.96
N GLN A 196 -6.74 5.98 4.73
CA GLN A 196 -6.19 6.83 5.80
C GLN A 196 -7.24 7.77 6.38
N HIS A 197 -8.28 8.07 5.59
CA HIS A 197 -9.38 8.96 5.92
C HIS A 197 -10.73 8.21 5.91
N PHE A 198 -10.70 6.89 6.03
CA PHE A 198 -11.90 6.06 5.88
C PHE A 198 -12.97 6.42 6.90
N SER A 199 -14.19 6.58 6.40
CA SER A 199 -15.42 6.66 7.18
C SER A 199 -16.51 5.87 6.46
N TYR A 200 -17.48 5.39 7.23
CA TYR A 200 -18.57 4.59 6.68
C TYR A 200 -19.89 4.97 7.36
N ASP A 201 -20.79 5.54 6.58
CA ASP A 201 -22.09 6.08 7.05
C ASP A 201 -23.27 5.17 6.68
N GLY A 202 -22.99 3.95 6.21
CA GLY A 202 -23.99 2.97 5.79
C GLY A 202 -24.58 2.15 6.93
N ALA A 203 -25.32 1.09 6.57
CA ALA A 203 -25.87 0.14 7.53
C ALA A 203 -24.75 -0.67 8.20
N LYS A 204 -24.94 -1.06 9.47
CA LYS A 204 -23.93 -1.84 10.19
C LYS A 204 -23.51 -3.08 9.40
N VAL A 205 -22.21 -3.25 9.23
CA VAL A 205 -21.61 -4.34 8.44
C VAL A 205 -21.31 -5.52 9.34
N ASP A 206 -21.30 -6.73 8.81
CA ASP A 206 -20.98 -7.92 9.61
C ASP A 206 -19.66 -8.58 9.23
N LEU A 207 -19.02 -8.09 8.16
CA LEU A 207 -17.63 -8.40 7.79
C LEU A 207 -16.92 -7.18 7.21
N VAL A 208 -15.68 -6.95 7.64
CA VAL A 208 -14.73 -6.07 6.96
C VAL A 208 -13.47 -6.87 6.65
N VAL A 209 -12.94 -6.74 5.42
CA VAL A 209 -11.72 -7.41 4.98
C VAL A 209 -10.72 -6.40 4.42
N ALA A 210 -9.43 -6.55 4.78
CA ALA A 210 -8.31 -5.78 4.22
C ALA A 210 -7.13 -6.71 3.87
N ALA A 211 -7.09 -7.21 2.64
CA ALA A 211 -6.11 -8.22 2.20
C ALA A 211 -4.87 -7.56 1.55
N ASP A 212 -3.74 -7.57 2.27
CA ASP A 212 -2.45 -6.96 1.85
C ASP A 212 -2.52 -5.45 1.59
N VAL A 213 -3.23 -4.75 2.48
CA VAL A 213 -3.55 -3.32 2.36
C VAL A 213 -2.82 -2.47 3.40
N PHE A 214 -2.71 -2.98 4.63
CA PHE A 214 -2.10 -2.24 5.73
C PHE A 214 -0.59 -2.06 5.61
N ILE A 215 0.03 -2.68 4.61
CA ILE A 215 1.40 -2.36 4.18
C ILE A 215 1.52 -0.90 3.67
N TYR A 216 0.40 -0.21 3.42
CA TYR A 216 0.33 1.23 3.13
C TYR A 216 -0.32 2.06 4.26
N VAL A 217 -0.38 1.53 5.48
CA VAL A 217 -0.89 2.23 6.67
C VAL A 217 -0.01 1.89 7.87
N GLY A 218 0.81 2.83 8.33
CA GLY A 218 1.68 2.60 9.50
C GLY A 218 0.87 2.51 10.79
N ALA A 219 0.28 3.62 11.24
CA ALA A 219 -0.56 3.64 12.42
C ALA A 219 -1.98 3.14 12.12
N LEU A 220 -2.35 2.00 12.69
CA LEU A 220 -3.62 1.32 12.47
C LEU A 220 -4.76 1.85 13.35
N ASP A 221 -4.48 2.58 14.42
CA ASP A 221 -5.45 3.01 15.43
C ASP A 221 -6.70 3.67 14.83
N ARG A 222 -6.50 4.60 13.90
CA ARG A 222 -7.60 5.36 13.27
C ARG A 222 -8.49 4.46 12.42
N ILE A 223 -7.89 3.66 11.54
CA ILE A 223 -8.65 2.81 10.61
C ILE A 223 -9.35 1.67 11.35
N VAL A 224 -8.70 1.07 12.34
CA VAL A 224 -9.32 0.02 13.17
C VAL A 224 -10.47 0.59 14.01
N GLY A 225 -10.33 1.81 14.55
CA GLY A 225 -11.42 2.50 15.23
C GLY A 225 -12.62 2.81 14.31
N ALA A 226 -12.37 3.25 13.07
CA ALA A 226 -13.43 3.46 12.08
C ALA A 226 -14.15 2.15 11.72
N ILE A 227 -13.40 1.06 11.57
CA ILE A 227 -13.95 -0.29 11.29
C ILE A 227 -14.78 -0.79 12.48
N ALA A 228 -14.30 -0.60 13.72
CA ALA A 228 -15.07 -0.91 14.92
C ALA A 228 -16.40 -0.13 14.96
N GLY A 229 -16.37 1.13 14.55
CA GLY A 229 -17.56 1.98 14.40
C GLY A 229 -18.54 1.47 13.34
N ALA A 230 -18.06 0.93 12.22
CA ALA A 230 -18.89 0.42 11.14
C ALA A 230 -19.53 -0.96 11.43
N LEU A 231 -18.81 -1.83 12.13
CA LEU A 231 -19.24 -3.21 12.39
C LEU A 231 -20.45 -3.30 13.33
N ALA A 232 -21.36 -4.22 13.03
CA ALA A 232 -22.36 -4.75 13.94
C ALA A 232 -21.69 -5.54 15.07
N ASP A 233 -22.40 -5.72 16.17
CA ASP A 233 -21.96 -6.59 17.26
C ASP A 233 -21.83 -8.03 16.77
N GLY A 234 -20.76 -8.72 17.16
CA GLY A 234 -20.42 -10.04 16.63
C GLY A 234 -19.93 -10.03 15.16
N GLY A 235 -19.77 -8.85 14.55
CA GLY A 235 -19.16 -8.70 13.23
C GLY A 235 -17.68 -9.07 13.23
N LEU A 236 -17.18 -9.49 12.07
CA LEU A 236 -15.79 -9.90 11.90
C LEU A 236 -14.96 -8.83 11.19
N PHE A 237 -13.69 -8.75 11.58
CA PHE A 237 -12.66 -8.01 10.88
C PHE A 237 -11.50 -8.94 10.54
N ALA A 238 -11.21 -9.09 9.24
CA ALA A 238 -10.14 -9.95 8.75
C ALA A 238 -9.13 -9.16 7.92
N PHE A 239 -7.84 -9.28 8.21
CA PHE A 239 -6.82 -8.50 7.50
C PHE A 239 -5.46 -9.17 7.55
N SER A 240 -4.50 -8.60 6.82
CA SER A 240 -3.10 -9.00 6.94
C SER A 240 -2.15 -7.83 7.13
N VAL A 241 -1.02 -8.11 7.76
CA VAL A 241 0.11 -7.18 7.95
C VAL A 241 1.43 -7.89 7.65
N GLU A 242 2.42 -7.16 7.14
CA GLU A 242 3.81 -7.64 7.11
C GLU A 242 4.37 -7.67 8.53
N THR A 243 5.14 -8.70 8.87
CA THR A 243 5.65 -8.89 10.23
C THR A 243 6.88 -8.01 10.46
N LEU A 244 6.84 -7.21 11.54
CA LEU A 244 8.03 -6.55 12.10
C LEU A 244 8.63 -7.45 13.18
N ALA A 245 9.85 -7.95 12.93
CA ALA A 245 10.51 -8.91 13.82
C ALA A 245 10.96 -8.29 15.17
N ASP A 246 11.46 -7.05 15.18
CA ASP A 246 12.07 -6.44 16.37
C ASP A 246 11.70 -4.95 16.53
N GLY A 247 11.33 -4.57 17.76
CA GLY A 247 11.30 -3.19 18.26
C GLY A 247 10.19 -2.28 17.69
N GLY A 248 9.34 -1.76 18.57
CA GLY A 248 8.34 -0.74 18.22
C GLY A 248 7.02 -1.30 17.69
N ASP A 249 6.18 -0.39 17.21
CA ASP A 249 4.80 -0.70 16.81
C ASP A 249 4.69 -1.05 15.34
N PHE A 250 5.30 -0.22 14.50
CA PHE A 250 5.38 -0.38 13.06
C PHE A 250 6.62 0.34 12.54
N ALA A 251 7.08 -0.05 11.35
CA ALA A 251 8.23 0.59 10.70
C ALA A 251 8.04 0.65 9.19
N LEU A 252 8.54 1.73 8.58
CA LEU A 252 8.68 1.84 7.13
C LEU A 252 9.92 1.06 6.70
N LEU A 253 9.74 0.06 5.84
CA LEU A 253 10.81 -0.78 5.32
C LEU A 253 11.43 -0.18 4.04
N PRO A 254 12.64 -0.61 3.63
CA PRO A 254 13.26 -0.18 2.37
C PRO A 254 12.40 -0.38 1.12
N SER A 255 11.43 -1.31 1.18
CA SER A 255 10.41 -1.52 0.14
C SER A 255 9.42 -0.35 -0.01
N ARG A 256 9.46 0.65 0.89
CA ARG A 256 8.50 1.75 1.06
C ARG A 256 7.11 1.29 1.52
N ARG A 257 7.05 0.14 2.16
CA ARG A 257 5.86 -0.42 2.81
C ARG A 257 6.07 -0.54 4.30
N TYR A 258 4.98 -0.58 5.04
CA TYR A 258 4.97 -0.72 6.49
C TYR A 258 4.88 -2.19 6.90
N ALA A 259 5.60 -2.52 7.96
CA ALA A 259 5.44 -3.75 8.72
C ALA A 259 5.03 -3.42 10.15
N HIS A 260 4.35 -4.36 10.81
CA HIS A 260 3.73 -4.18 12.12
C HIS A 260 4.15 -5.30 13.07
N SER A 261 4.36 -4.95 14.34
CA SER A 261 4.63 -5.97 15.36
C SER A 261 3.33 -6.62 15.82
N GLU A 262 3.40 -7.91 16.16
CA GLU A 262 2.24 -8.64 16.70
C GLU A 262 1.69 -7.94 17.95
N GLY A 263 2.58 -7.47 18.83
CA GLY A 263 2.20 -6.75 20.05
C GLY A 263 1.40 -5.47 19.77
N TYR A 264 1.75 -4.73 18.72
CA TYR A 264 0.99 -3.55 18.30
C TYR A 264 -0.38 -3.92 17.75
N VAL A 265 -0.46 -4.91 16.85
CA VAL A 265 -1.73 -5.41 16.29
C VAL A 265 -2.68 -5.83 17.41
N ARG A 266 -2.19 -6.61 18.39
CA ARG A 266 -2.98 -7.03 19.56
C ARG A 266 -3.52 -5.84 20.35
N ARG A 267 -2.68 -4.85 20.61
CA ARG A 267 -3.04 -3.68 21.41
C ARG A 267 -4.09 -2.81 20.71
N VAL A 268 -3.93 -2.54 19.42
CA VAL A 268 -4.88 -1.73 18.63
C VAL A 268 -6.25 -2.39 18.56
N LEU A 269 -6.29 -3.70 18.33
CA LEU A 269 -7.53 -4.48 18.32
C LEU A 269 -8.24 -4.43 19.67
N ALA A 270 -7.52 -4.71 20.76
CA ALA A 270 -8.09 -4.67 22.11
C ALA A 270 -8.60 -3.27 22.49
N ALA A 271 -7.84 -2.22 22.18
CA ALA A 271 -8.24 -0.83 22.43
C ALA A 271 -9.51 -0.41 21.65
N SER A 272 -9.80 -1.10 20.53
CA SER A 272 -10.97 -0.86 19.69
C SER A 272 -12.12 -1.83 19.95
N GLY A 273 -12.06 -2.64 21.02
CA GLY A 273 -13.14 -3.55 21.42
C GLY A 273 -13.21 -4.86 20.64
N PHE A 274 -12.10 -5.27 19.99
CA PHE A 274 -12.00 -6.54 19.30
C PHE A 274 -11.36 -7.63 20.17
N SER A 275 -11.88 -8.85 20.02
CA SER A 275 -11.25 -10.08 20.49
C SER A 275 -10.61 -10.80 19.30
N ILE A 276 -9.36 -11.23 19.45
CA ILE A 276 -8.66 -11.98 18.39
C ILE A 276 -9.19 -13.41 18.36
N LEU A 277 -9.65 -13.85 17.19
CA LEU A 277 -10.13 -15.20 16.93
C LEU A 277 -9.03 -16.06 16.30
N SER A 278 -8.24 -15.47 15.39
CA SER A 278 -7.02 -16.09 14.88
C SER A 278 -5.96 -15.04 14.57
N LEU A 279 -4.70 -15.45 14.70
CA LEU A 279 -3.51 -14.67 14.37
C LEU A 279 -2.47 -15.68 13.88
N ASP A 280 -2.48 -15.94 12.59
CA ASP A 280 -1.75 -17.04 11.97
C ASP A 280 -0.58 -16.48 11.14
N PRO A 281 0.66 -16.96 11.35
CA PRO A 281 1.77 -16.63 10.46
C PRO A 281 1.48 -17.08 9.02
N ALA A 282 1.82 -16.24 8.05
CA ALA A 282 1.63 -16.52 6.64
C ALA A 282 2.71 -15.85 5.78
N VAL A 283 3.11 -16.55 4.71
CA VAL A 283 3.84 -15.91 3.61
C VAL A 283 2.82 -15.19 2.74
N ILE A 284 2.85 -13.86 2.76
CA ILE A 284 1.89 -13.01 2.04
C ILE A 284 2.08 -13.17 0.53
N ARG A 285 3.35 -13.03 0.10
CA ARG A 285 3.82 -13.08 -1.28
C ARG A 285 5.35 -13.27 -1.31
N GLN A 286 5.88 -13.45 -2.50
CA GLN A 286 7.31 -13.32 -2.79
C GLN A 286 7.63 -11.86 -3.16
N ASP A 287 8.81 -11.38 -2.82
CA ASP A 287 9.38 -10.14 -3.32
C ASP A 287 10.88 -10.35 -3.58
N ARG A 288 11.35 -10.07 -4.80
CA ARG A 288 12.74 -10.35 -5.22
C ARG A 288 13.23 -11.79 -4.89
N SER A 289 12.33 -12.77 -5.02
CA SER A 289 12.55 -14.19 -4.69
C SER A 289 12.75 -14.49 -3.20
N GLU A 290 12.45 -13.55 -2.32
CA GLU A 290 12.40 -13.74 -0.88
C GLU A 290 10.95 -13.74 -0.37
N PRO A 291 10.61 -14.59 0.62
CA PRO A 291 9.28 -14.60 1.20
C PRO A 291 9.05 -13.34 2.02
N VAL A 292 7.90 -12.70 1.82
CA VAL A 292 7.41 -11.64 2.70
C VAL A 292 6.53 -12.28 3.77
N GLU A 293 7.10 -12.38 4.97
CA GLU A 293 6.41 -12.92 6.14
C GLU A 293 5.40 -11.91 6.70
N GLY A 294 4.28 -12.44 7.18
CA GLY A 294 3.19 -11.63 7.71
C GLY A 294 2.29 -12.41 8.67
N LEU A 295 1.23 -11.73 9.09
CA LEU A 295 0.16 -12.29 9.90
C LEU A 295 -1.16 -12.19 9.15
N ALA A 296 -1.92 -13.29 9.10
CA ALA A 296 -3.33 -13.29 8.78
C ALA A 296 -4.12 -13.20 10.09
N VAL A 297 -4.95 -12.18 10.23
CA VAL A 297 -5.65 -11.87 11.47
C VAL A 297 -7.15 -11.93 11.24
N VAL A 298 -7.86 -12.60 12.14
CA VAL A 298 -9.33 -12.53 12.23
C VAL A 298 -9.70 -12.12 13.65
N ALA A 299 -10.47 -11.06 13.78
CA ALA A 299 -10.94 -10.52 15.04
C ALA A 299 -12.46 -10.36 15.04
N GLY A 300 -13.10 -10.62 16.17
CA GLY A 300 -14.53 -10.44 16.37
C GLY A 300 -14.80 -9.20 17.23
N LYS A 301 -15.78 -8.39 16.84
CA LYS A 301 -16.25 -7.28 17.66
C LYS A 301 -17.05 -7.82 18.84
N GLY A 302 -16.71 -7.38 20.05
CA GLY A 302 -17.46 -7.73 21.26
C GLY A 302 -18.95 -7.35 21.13
N HIS A 303 -19.81 -8.08 21.84
CA HIS A 303 -21.21 -7.66 21.98
C HIS A 303 -21.25 -6.48 22.95
N ALA A 304 -21.97 -5.41 22.61
CA ALA A 304 -22.26 -4.40 23.61
C ALA A 304 -23.10 -5.07 24.72
N VAL A 305 -22.62 -4.96 25.96
CA VAL A 305 -23.35 -5.43 27.16
C VAL A 305 -24.56 -4.54 27.42
#